data_AF-A0A8X6GLU2-F1
#
_entry.id   AF-A0A8X6GLU2-F1
#
_cell.length_a   1.000
_cell.length_b   1.000
_cell.length_c   1.000
_cell.angle_alpha   90.00
_cell.angle_beta   90.00
_cell.angle_gamma   90.00
#
_symmetry.space_group_name_H-M   'P 1'
#
loop_
_entity.id
_entity.type
_entity.pdbx_description
1 polymer ?
#
loop_
_entity_poly.entity_id
_entity_poly.type
_entity_poly.pdbx_seq_one_letter_code
_entity_poly.pdbx_strand_id
1 'polypeptide(L)'
;MHLDPSSDEFTMVNLCPACFGSDLCPQFYHGDISLIGISKLKYLKGSKNVFSGKLSSNRVILKRLAHDWEITNLDKLLCDKANLKPCKVNEAVGFLIGNSIDTPNEYHLMNLIKTFESSTDVIQCPSERLLTYLFNQLNVKRNSIDFQMMQFSKLGELLYSLLLNPEAVILQAFPQAEGWPFPQYYGSCGRVIVEEYVGKTITYFEDSTWEQRIDIAYQLLLIAQILTENASDFALYMTDVNMDNFAVRRDGTILLIDVENIVIVDRLNIKNGTFLAILVYFS
;
A
#
# COMPACT_ATOMS: atom_id res chain seq x y z
N MET A 1 -7.84 -15.99 23.87
CA MET A 1 -6.52 -16.06 23.21
C MET A 1 -6.12 -14.62 22.91
N HIS A 2 -4.94 -14.20 23.36
CA HIS A 2 -4.42 -12.85 23.05
C HIS A 2 -3.65 -12.90 21.74
N LEU A 3 -3.89 -11.92 20.87
CA LEU A 3 -3.16 -11.79 19.62
C LEU A 3 -1.79 -11.16 19.89
N ASP A 4 -0.72 -11.85 19.50
CA ASP A 4 0.66 -11.39 19.66
C ASP A 4 1.15 -10.76 18.35
N PRO A 5 1.33 -9.43 18.29
CA PRO A 5 1.79 -8.77 17.08
C PRO A 5 3.22 -9.15 16.69
N SER A 6 4.04 -9.66 17.63
CA SER A 6 5.42 -10.08 17.35
C SER A 6 5.53 -11.47 16.73
N SER A 7 4.44 -12.23 16.69
CA SER A 7 4.45 -13.60 16.17
C SER A 7 4.55 -13.65 14.65
N ASP A 8 5.25 -14.67 14.13
CA ASP A 8 5.31 -14.96 12.69
C ASP A 8 3.93 -15.28 12.11
N GLU A 9 3.00 -15.80 12.90
CA GLU A 9 1.61 -16.00 12.48
C GLU A 9 0.90 -14.66 12.23
N PHE A 10 1.23 -13.62 13.02
CA PHE A 10 0.66 -12.29 12.86
C PHE A 10 1.30 -11.52 11.70
N THR A 11 2.63 -11.53 11.57
CA THR A 11 3.33 -10.76 10.53
C THR A 11 3.42 -11.50 9.21
N MET A 12 3.50 -12.84 9.24
CA MET A 12 3.78 -13.69 8.07
C MET A 12 5.08 -13.29 7.35
N VAL A 13 6.07 -12.82 8.10
CA VAL A 13 7.35 -12.33 7.55
C VAL A 13 8.14 -13.41 6.80
N ASN A 14 7.96 -14.68 7.17
CA ASN A 14 8.63 -15.82 6.55
C ASN A 14 8.19 -16.05 5.09
N LEU A 15 7.14 -15.36 4.63
CA LEU A 15 6.66 -15.41 3.25
C LEU A 15 7.27 -14.31 2.37
N CYS A 16 8.08 -13.40 2.90
CA CYS A 16 8.81 -12.43 2.09
C CYS A 16 9.72 -13.15 1.07
N PRO A 17 9.82 -12.65 -0.19
CA PRO A 17 9.39 -11.33 -0.65
C PRO A 17 7.91 -11.25 -1.11
N ALA A 18 7.07 -12.27 -0.88
CA ALA A 18 5.62 -12.20 -1.08
C ALA A 18 4.93 -11.45 0.08
N CYS A 19 5.32 -10.20 0.30
CA CYS A 19 4.96 -9.39 1.46
C CYS A 19 5.05 -7.88 1.16
N PHE A 20 4.68 -7.00 2.10
CA PHE A 20 4.77 -5.54 1.94
C PHE A 20 6.15 -4.98 2.32
N GLY A 21 6.93 -5.72 3.11
CA GLY A 21 8.30 -5.36 3.49
C GLY A 21 8.68 -5.84 4.89
N SER A 22 9.86 -5.42 5.36
CA SER A 22 10.44 -5.87 6.63
C SER A 22 11.13 -4.76 7.43
N ASP A 23 10.92 -3.51 7.04
CA ASP A 23 11.62 -2.33 7.56
C ASP A 23 11.26 -1.99 9.02
N LEU A 24 10.07 -2.41 9.48
CA LEU A 24 9.59 -2.20 10.84
C LEU A 24 9.61 -3.48 11.69
N CYS A 25 10.09 -4.61 11.16
CA CYS A 25 10.16 -5.86 11.90
C CYS A 25 10.92 -5.79 13.23
N PRO A 26 12.05 -5.06 13.36
CA PRO A 26 12.73 -4.93 14.65
C PRO A 26 11.83 -4.40 15.77
N GLN A 27 10.96 -3.44 15.48
CA GLN A 27 10.02 -2.83 16.43
C GLN A 27 8.91 -3.81 16.85
N PHE A 28 8.51 -4.72 15.96
CA PHE A 28 7.62 -5.83 16.32
C PHE A 28 8.31 -6.78 17.32
N TYR A 29 9.53 -7.22 17.04
CA TYR A 29 10.23 -8.20 17.88
C TYR A 29 10.75 -7.64 19.20
N HIS A 30 11.09 -6.35 19.24
CA HIS A 30 11.48 -5.69 20.50
C HIS A 30 10.28 -5.35 21.40
N GLY A 31 9.05 -5.51 20.91
CA GLY A 31 7.83 -5.21 21.67
C GLY A 31 7.49 -3.71 21.71
N ASP A 32 8.05 -2.90 20.82
CA ASP A 32 7.72 -1.48 20.67
C ASP A 32 6.31 -1.27 20.09
N ILE A 33 5.77 -2.31 19.45
CA ILE A 33 4.42 -2.36 18.89
C ILE A 33 3.50 -3.19 19.78
N SER A 34 2.36 -2.61 20.17
CA SER A 34 1.35 -3.31 20.97
C SER A 34 -0.05 -3.05 20.46
N LEU A 35 -0.90 -4.08 20.47
CA LEU A 35 -2.33 -3.96 20.13
C LEU A 35 -3.09 -3.32 21.28
N ILE A 36 -4.17 -2.58 20.98
CA ILE A 36 -5.02 -1.93 21.98
C ILE A 36 -6.51 -2.25 21.78
N GLY A 37 -7.29 -2.12 22.85
CA GLY A 37 -8.74 -2.33 22.83
C GLY A 37 -9.13 -3.74 22.37
N ILE A 38 -10.17 -3.82 21.54
CA ILE A 38 -10.70 -5.09 21.02
C ILE A 38 -9.69 -5.83 20.13
N SER A 39 -8.72 -5.12 19.54
CA SER A 39 -7.66 -5.71 18.72
C SER A 39 -6.81 -6.73 19.49
N LYS A 40 -6.69 -6.60 20.82
CA LYS A 40 -5.99 -7.57 21.68
C LYS A 40 -6.69 -8.93 21.77
N LEU A 41 -7.99 -8.97 21.49
CA LEU A 41 -8.87 -10.12 21.66
C LEU A 41 -9.35 -10.69 20.33
N LYS A 42 -9.05 -10.00 19.22
CA LYS A 42 -9.53 -10.37 17.89
C LYS A 42 -8.86 -11.66 17.45
N TYR A 43 -9.66 -12.70 17.27
CA TYR A 43 -9.23 -13.90 16.53
C TYR A 43 -9.15 -13.50 15.05
N LEU A 44 -8.09 -13.91 14.35
CA LEU A 44 -7.77 -13.45 12.98
C LEU A 44 -8.82 -13.81 11.90
N LYS A 45 -9.96 -14.43 12.24
CA LYS A 45 -11.01 -14.79 11.30
C LYS A 45 -12.10 -13.73 11.25
N GLY A 46 -12.09 -12.84 10.25
CA GLY A 46 -13.27 -12.04 9.89
C GLY A 46 -13.02 -10.62 9.37
N SER A 47 -13.23 -10.52 8.05
CA SER A 47 -13.61 -9.38 7.21
C SER A 47 -12.85 -8.04 7.22
N LYS A 48 -12.11 -7.60 8.25
CA LYS A 48 -11.18 -6.46 8.06
C LYS A 48 -9.96 -6.68 8.94
N ASN A 49 -8.83 -6.97 8.32
CA ASN A 49 -7.55 -7.23 8.99
C ASN A 49 -6.89 -5.92 9.48
N VAL A 50 -7.69 -5.07 10.12
CA VAL A 50 -7.30 -3.77 10.67
C VAL A 50 -7.30 -3.86 12.20
N PHE A 51 -6.20 -3.40 12.81
CA PHE A 51 -5.95 -3.50 14.24
C PHE A 51 -5.46 -2.16 14.77
N SER A 52 -6.13 -1.63 15.79
CA SER A 52 -5.60 -0.48 16.53
C SER A 52 -4.42 -0.90 17.40
N GLY A 53 -3.35 -0.12 17.37
CA GLY A 53 -2.16 -0.36 18.17
C GLY A 53 -1.50 0.91 18.68
N LYS A 54 -0.32 0.72 19.27
CA LYS A 54 0.63 1.76 19.63
C LYS A 54 2.02 1.36 19.13
N LEU A 55 2.74 2.34 18.59
CA LEU A 55 4.17 2.27 18.35
C LEU A 55 4.84 3.24 19.33
N SER A 56 5.53 2.70 20.34
CA SER A 56 5.98 3.48 21.49
C SER A 56 4.81 4.25 22.14
N SER A 57 4.81 5.60 22.08
CA SER A 57 3.74 6.45 22.61
C SER A 57 2.65 6.80 21.59
N ASN A 58 2.88 6.59 20.30
CA ASN A 58 2.01 7.04 19.22
C ASN A 58 0.93 6.01 18.92
N ARG A 59 -0.31 6.45 18.69
CA ARG A 59 -1.38 5.55 18.22
C ARG A 59 -1.15 5.25 16.74
N VAL A 60 -1.31 3.98 16.39
CA VAL A 60 -1.11 3.49 15.02
C VAL A 60 -2.24 2.56 14.62
N ILE A 61 -2.41 2.37 13.32
CA ILE A 61 -3.24 1.33 12.73
C ILE A 61 -2.32 0.32 12.06
N LEU A 62 -2.56 -0.96 12.34
CA LEU A 62 -1.93 -2.07 11.66
C LEU A 62 -2.92 -2.67 10.68
N LYS A 63 -2.53 -2.90 9.43
CA LYS A 63 -3.40 -3.47 8.40
C LYS A 63 -2.73 -4.67 7.71
N ARG A 64 -3.45 -5.77 7.55
CA ARG A 64 -3.20 -6.70 6.43
C ARG A 64 -4.17 -6.26 5.34
N LEU A 65 -3.62 -5.69 4.27
CA LEU A 65 -4.36 -4.94 3.25
C LEU A 65 -5.23 -5.82 2.33
N ALA A 66 -5.76 -6.92 2.84
CA ALA A 66 -6.64 -7.82 2.12
C ALA A 66 -7.31 -8.79 3.10
N HIS A 67 -8.41 -9.38 2.67
CA HIS A 67 -8.99 -10.53 3.33
C HIS A 67 -8.12 -11.78 3.18
N ASP A 68 -8.22 -12.71 4.13
CA ASP A 68 -7.43 -13.96 4.10
C ASP A 68 -7.65 -14.77 2.82
N TRP A 69 -8.85 -14.71 2.23
CA TRP A 69 -9.17 -15.41 0.98
C TRP A 69 -8.50 -14.76 -0.24
N GLU A 70 -8.38 -13.44 -0.29
CA GLU A 70 -7.66 -12.72 -1.36
C GLU A 70 -6.18 -13.04 -1.30
N ILE A 71 -5.62 -13.01 -0.09
CA ILE A 71 -4.23 -13.40 0.18
C ILE A 71 -3.98 -14.84 -0.30
N THR A 72 -4.86 -15.78 0.07
CA THR A 72 -4.73 -17.19 -0.32
C THR A 72 -4.86 -17.37 -1.83
N ASN A 73 -5.78 -16.65 -2.47
CA ASN A 73 -5.97 -16.70 -3.92
C ASN A 73 -4.76 -16.17 -4.67
N LEU A 74 -4.19 -15.04 -4.22
CA LEU A 74 -2.98 -14.49 -4.82
C LEU A 74 -1.78 -15.43 -4.63
N ASP A 75 -1.59 -16.01 -3.44
CA ASP A 75 -0.51 -16.97 -3.19
C ASP A 75 -0.58 -18.16 -4.14
N LYS A 76 -1.80 -18.70 -4.36
CA LYS A 76 -2.04 -19.77 -5.32
C LYS A 76 -1.71 -19.31 -6.75
N LEU A 77 -2.15 -18.11 -7.15
CA LEU A 77 -1.90 -17.57 -8.48
C LEU A 77 -0.39 -17.39 -8.75
N LEU A 78 0.35 -16.84 -7.77
CA LEU A 78 1.81 -16.71 -7.83
C LEU A 78 2.49 -18.07 -7.99
N CYS A 79 2.06 -19.06 -7.21
CA CYS A 79 2.53 -20.44 -7.31
C CYS A 79 2.26 -21.07 -8.68
N ASP A 80 1.05 -20.93 -9.20
CA ASP A 80 0.63 -21.49 -10.48
C ASP A 80 1.45 -20.88 -11.64
N LYS A 81 1.68 -19.56 -11.61
CA LYS A 81 2.50 -18.86 -12.61
C LYS A 81 3.99 -19.20 -12.51
N ALA A 82 4.50 -19.46 -11.32
CA ALA A 82 5.89 -19.91 -11.13
C ALA A 82 6.10 -21.39 -11.50
N ASN A 83 5.02 -22.19 -11.57
CA ASN A 83 5.04 -23.62 -11.89
C ASN A 83 5.99 -24.45 -10.98
N LEU A 84 6.05 -24.10 -9.69
CA LEU A 84 6.87 -24.80 -8.68
C LEU A 84 6.05 -25.84 -7.90
N LYS A 85 6.62 -27.03 -7.64
CA LYS A 85 5.98 -28.11 -6.86
C LYS A 85 6.99 -28.82 -5.95
N PRO A 86 6.77 -28.90 -4.61
CA PRO A 86 5.73 -28.20 -3.85
C PRO A 86 5.96 -26.68 -3.89
N CYS A 87 4.88 -25.89 -3.94
CA CYS A 87 5.05 -24.44 -3.98
C CYS A 87 5.17 -23.85 -2.58
N LYS A 88 6.18 -23.01 -2.39
CA LYS A 88 6.21 -22.00 -1.33
C LYS A 88 6.19 -20.63 -1.99
N VAL A 89 5.28 -19.76 -1.57
CA VAL A 89 5.02 -18.49 -2.27
C VAL A 89 6.23 -17.56 -2.29
N ASN A 90 7.08 -17.57 -1.24
CA ASN A 90 8.32 -16.82 -1.22
C ASN A 90 9.31 -17.28 -2.31
N GLU A 91 9.44 -18.60 -2.51
CA GLU A 91 10.25 -19.18 -3.58
C GLU A 91 9.62 -18.90 -4.95
N ALA A 92 8.29 -18.91 -5.06
CA ALA A 92 7.58 -18.58 -6.31
C ALA A 92 7.79 -17.12 -6.73
N VAL A 93 7.63 -16.16 -5.81
CA VAL A 93 7.92 -14.74 -6.10
C VAL A 93 9.39 -14.57 -6.46
N GLY A 94 10.30 -15.19 -5.69
CA GLY A 94 11.73 -15.18 -5.97
C GLY A 94 12.07 -15.71 -7.37
N PHE A 95 11.41 -16.77 -7.83
CA PHE A 95 11.56 -17.32 -9.17
C PHE A 95 11.04 -16.36 -10.26
N LEU A 96 9.86 -15.79 -10.07
CA LEU A 96 9.23 -14.87 -11.03
C LEU A 96 10.05 -13.60 -11.24
N ILE A 97 10.61 -13.03 -10.16
CA ILE A 97 11.47 -11.85 -10.24
C ILE A 97 12.92 -12.19 -10.60
N GLY A 98 13.42 -13.39 -10.27
CA GLY A 98 14.80 -13.79 -10.50
C GLY A 98 15.16 -14.02 -11.99
N ASN A 99 14.17 -14.24 -12.85
CA ASN A 99 14.40 -14.42 -14.30
C ASN A 99 14.81 -13.12 -15.04
N SER A 100 15.10 -12.02 -14.33
CA SER A 100 15.28 -10.67 -14.90
C SER A 100 16.68 -10.09 -14.77
N ILE A 101 17.73 -10.90 -14.57
CA ILE A 101 19.09 -10.42 -14.25
C ILE A 101 19.61 -9.36 -15.25
N ASP A 102 19.18 -9.43 -16.52
CA ASP A 102 19.60 -8.50 -17.59
C ASP A 102 18.51 -7.49 -18.02
N THR A 103 17.36 -7.44 -17.33
CA THR A 103 16.21 -6.61 -17.73
C THR A 103 15.98 -5.48 -16.73
N PRO A 104 15.78 -4.21 -17.16
CA PRO A 104 15.40 -3.13 -16.26
C PRO A 104 14.15 -3.49 -15.44
N ASN A 105 14.17 -3.19 -14.14
CA ASN A 105 13.14 -3.62 -13.18
C ASN A 105 11.73 -3.20 -13.62
N GLU A 106 11.59 -1.99 -14.17
CA GLU A 106 10.35 -1.42 -14.67
C GLU A 106 9.78 -2.19 -15.86
N TYR A 107 10.60 -2.61 -16.82
CA TYR A 107 10.15 -3.42 -17.96
C TYR A 107 9.78 -4.83 -17.52
N HIS A 108 10.56 -5.41 -16.61
CA HIS A 108 10.25 -6.71 -16.03
C HIS A 108 8.91 -6.67 -15.28
N LEU A 109 8.71 -5.65 -14.46
CA LEU A 109 7.48 -5.46 -13.69
C LEU A 109 6.27 -5.23 -14.61
N MET A 110 6.41 -4.44 -15.69
CA MET A 110 5.37 -4.30 -16.72
C MET A 110 4.94 -5.66 -17.29
N ASN A 111 5.90 -6.53 -17.61
CA ASN A 111 5.61 -7.85 -18.18
C ASN A 111 4.96 -8.80 -17.17
N LEU A 112 5.44 -8.78 -15.92
CA LEU A 112 4.82 -9.53 -14.84
C LEU A 112 3.38 -9.09 -14.63
N ILE A 113 3.12 -7.79 -14.45
CA ILE A 113 1.78 -7.24 -14.24
C ILE A 113 0.81 -7.68 -15.35
N LYS A 114 1.24 -7.60 -16.63
CA LYS A 114 0.45 -8.07 -17.77
C LYS A 114 0.13 -9.57 -17.70
N THR A 115 1.04 -10.38 -17.14
CA THR A 115 0.89 -11.84 -17.01
C THR A 115 -0.15 -12.23 -15.94
N PHE A 116 -0.33 -11.38 -14.93
CA PHE A 116 -1.26 -11.64 -13.83
C PHE A 116 -2.69 -11.17 -14.12
N GLU A 117 -2.93 -10.41 -15.20
CA GLU A 117 -4.26 -9.83 -15.52
C GLU A 117 -4.89 -9.15 -14.28
N SER A 118 -4.05 -8.53 -13.46
CA SER A 118 -4.43 -8.06 -12.12
C SER A 118 -5.42 -6.90 -12.18
N SER A 119 -6.32 -6.87 -11.19
CA SER A 119 -7.50 -6.00 -11.14
C SER A 119 -7.38 -4.80 -10.20
N THR A 120 -6.17 -4.46 -9.72
CA THR A 120 -5.99 -3.26 -8.88
C THR A 120 -6.00 -2.00 -9.75
N ASP A 121 -6.58 -0.92 -9.23
CA ASP A 121 -6.79 0.30 -10.00
C ASP A 121 -5.48 1.04 -10.36
N VAL A 122 -4.45 0.91 -9.50
CA VAL A 122 -3.14 1.57 -9.69
C VAL A 122 -2.44 1.12 -10.97
N ILE A 123 -2.64 -0.14 -11.37
CA ILE A 123 -1.97 -0.75 -12.54
C ILE A 123 -2.86 -0.75 -13.78
N GLN A 124 -3.98 -0.02 -13.77
CA GLN A 124 -4.87 0.09 -14.93
C GLN A 124 -4.27 0.96 -16.06
N CYS A 125 -3.44 1.94 -15.71
CA CYS A 125 -2.71 2.79 -16.66
C CYS A 125 -1.20 2.83 -16.36
N PRO A 126 -0.49 1.69 -16.36
CA PRO A 126 0.89 1.64 -15.93
C PRO A 126 1.78 2.28 -16.99
N SER A 127 2.64 3.22 -16.57
CA SER A 127 3.71 3.78 -17.38
C SER A 127 5.07 3.35 -16.83
N GLU A 128 6.09 3.31 -17.68
CA GLU A 128 7.47 3.05 -17.26
C GLU A 128 7.92 4.05 -16.18
N ARG A 129 7.59 5.34 -16.38
CA ARG A 129 7.89 6.40 -15.40
C ARG A 129 7.20 6.14 -14.05
N LEU A 130 5.94 5.71 -14.06
CA LEU A 130 5.22 5.38 -12.83
C LEU A 130 5.89 4.22 -12.10
N LEU A 131 6.14 3.10 -12.77
CA LEU A 131 6.74 1.93 -12.13
C LEU A 131 8.15 2.22 -11.60
N THR A 132 8.95 2.97 -12.37
CA THR A 132 10.26 3.46 -11.91
C THR A 132 10.14 4.36 -10.69
N TYR A 133 9.15 5.27 -10.67
CA TYR A 133 8.88 6.12 -9.52
C TYR A 133 8.51 5.29 -8.29
N LEU A 134 7.54 4.38 -8.40
CA LEU A 134 7.11 3.51 -7.29
C LEU A 134 8.27 2.66 -6.74
N PHE A 135 9.07 2.05 -7.62
CA PHE A 135 10.21 1.23 -7.21
C PHE A 135 11.28 2.03 -6.47
N ASN A 136 11.61 3.23 -6.96
CA ASN A 136 12.63 4.08 -6.34
C ASN A 136 12.25 4.53 -4.92
N GLN A 137 10.95 4.59 -4.59
CA GLN A 137 10.44 5.02 -3.29
C GLN A 137 10.54 3.93 -2.21
N LEU A 138 10.77 2.66 -2.57
CA LEU A 138 10.93 1.56 -1.62
C LEU A 138 12.28 1.54 -0.87
N ASN A 139 12.99 2.68 -0.84
CA ASN A 139 14.18 2.94 -0.03
C ASN A 139 15.34 1.92 -0.19
N VAL A 140 15.79 1.70 -1.42
CA VAL A 140 17.03 0.93 -1.65
C VAL A 140 18.27 1.79 -1.40
N LYS A 141 18.90 1.64 -0.23
CA LYS A 141 20.17 2.34 0.07
C LYS A 141 21.31 1.77 -0.77
N ARG A 142 21.82 2.57 -1.71
CA ARG A 142 22.89 2.24 -2.68
C ARG A 142 24.23 1.79 -2.08
N ASN A 143 24.46 2.00 -0.78
CA ASN A 143 25.77 1.76 -0.14
C ASN A 143 25.84 0.45 0.67
N SER A 144 24.90 -0.49 0.47
CA SER A 144 24.92 -1.78 1.15
C SER A 144 25.71 -2.82 0.33
N ILE A 145 26.52 -3.64 1.01
CA ILE A 145 27.22 -4.79 0.40
C ILE A 145 26.21 -5.76 -0.24
N ASP A 146 24.97 -5.76 0.26
CA ASP A 146 23.85 -6.59 -0.18
C ASP A 146 22.87 -5.85 -1.13
N PHE A 147 23.30 -4.78 -1.79
CA PHE A 147 22.42 -3.93 -2.61
C PHE A 147 21.63 -4.71 -3.67
N GLN A 148 22.24 -5.71 -4.32
CA GLN A 148 21.57 -6.54 -5.31
C GLN A 148 20.46 -7.40 -4.67
N MET A 149 20.76 -8.08 -3.56
CA MET A 149 19.78 -8.88 -2.82
C MET A 149 18.62 -8.02 -2.29
N MET A 150 18.93 -6.81 -1.83
CA MET A 150 17.93 -5.84 -1.37
C MET A 150 17.01 -5.39 -2.51
N GLN A 151 17.56 -5.10 -3.69
CA GLN A 151 16.75 -4.77 -4.87
C GLN A 151 15.83 -5.91 -5.27
N PHE A 152 16.29 -7.15 -5.24
CA PHE A 152 15.45 -8.31 -5.51
C PHE A 152 14.30 -8.42 -4.51
N SER A 153 14.56 -8.26 -3.20
CA SER A 153 13.49 -8.25 -2.19
C SER A 153 12.47 -7.14 -2.47
N LYS A 154 12.93 -5.92 -2.74
CA LYS A 154 12.05 -4.78 -3.03
C LYS A 154 11.22 -4.94 -4.29
N LEU A 155 11.75 -5.61 -5.32
CA LEU A 155 10.98 -5.89 -6.53
C LEU A 155 9.85 -6.89 -6.26
N GLY A 156 10.11 -7.92 -5.45
CA GLY A 156 9.08 -8.85 -5.01
C GLY A 156 8.03 -8.19 -4.12
N GLU A 157 8.45 -7.32 -3.19
CA GLU A 157 7.54 -6.53 -2.34
C GLU A 157 6.65 -5.60 -3.16
N LEU A 158 7.21 -4.91 -4.17
CA LEU A 158 6.46 -4.07 -5.10
C LEU A 158 5.44 -4.89 -5.89
N LEU A 159 5.87 -6.00 -6.50
CA LEU A 159 5.00 -6.89 -7.25
C LEU A 159 3.84 -7.38 -6.37
N TYR A 160 4.14 -7.88 -5.17
CA TYR A 160 3.13 -8.38 -4.24
C TYR A 160 2.12 -7.28 -3.86
N SER A 161 2.61 -6.08 -3.56
CA SER A 161 1.76 -4.93 -3.23
C SER A 161 0.85 -4.55 -4.39
N LEU A 162 1.39 -4.42 -5.61
CA LEU A 162 0.60 -4.06 -6.79
C LEU A 162 -0.46 -5.11 -7.15
N LEU A 163 -0.21 -6.39 -6.87
CA LEU A 163 -1.17 -7.46 -7.15
C LEU A 163 -2.22 -7.65 -6.06
N LEU A 164 -1.89 -7.35 -4.80
CA LEU A 164 -2.81 -7.54 -3.67
C LEU A 164 -3.56 -6.27 -3.31
N ASN A 165 -2.82 -5.23 -2.93
CA ASN A 165 -3.33 -3.95 -2.49
C ASN A 165 -2.20 -2.90 -2.52
N PRO A 166 -2.35 -1.85 -3.33
CA PRO A 166 -1.27 -0.89 -3.56
C PRO A 166 -1.08 0.13 -2.44
N GLU A 167 -1.91 0.12 -1.39
CA GLU A 167 -1.89 1.12 -0.32
C GLU A 167 -0.49 1.31 0.29
N ALA A 168 0.20 0.22 0.63
CA ALA A 168 1.55 0.29 1.18
C ALA A 168 2.53 1.06 0.28
N VAL A 169 2.41 0.87 -1.04
CA VAL A 169 3.28 1.50 -2.05
C VAL A 169 2.87 2.95 -2.29
N ILE A 170 1.57 3.26 -2.31
CA ILE A 170 1.08 4.63 -2.45
C ILE A 170 1.56 5.49 -1.27
N LEU A 171 1.40 5.00 -0.03
CA LEU A 171 1.80 5.75 1.16
C LEU A 171 3.32 6.01 1.23
N GLN A 172 4.13 5.11 0.67
CA GLN A 172 5.58 5.29 0.54
C GLN A 172 5.94 6.25 -0.60
N ALA A 173 5.27 6.13 -1.74
CA ALA A 173 5.58 6.91 -2.93
C ALA A 173 5.11 8.36 -2.85
N PHE A 174 4.05 8.61 -2.08
CA PHE A 174 3.40 9.90 -1.94
C PHE A 174 3.29 10.26 -0.44
N PRO A 175 4.42 10.50 0.24
CA PRO A 175 4.44 10.56 1.69
C PRO A 175 3.81 11.85 2.24
N GLN A 176 3.20 11.76 3.41
CA GLN A 176 2.67 12.93 4.14
C GLN A 176 3.70 14.04 4.34
N ALA A 177 4.97 13.67 4.57
CA ALA A 177 6.07 14.62 4.74
C ALA A 177 6.32 15.51 3.51
N GLU A 178 5.86 15.11 2.33
CA GLU A 178 5.92 15.89 1.08
C GLU A 178 4.62 16.65 0.78
N GLY A 179 3.68 16.68 1.74
CA GLY A 179 2.43 17.43 1.63
C GLY A 179 1.26 16.62 1.06
N TRP A 180 1.41 15.32 0.85
CA TRP A 180 0.31 14.46 0.43
C TRP A 180 -0.70 14.25 1.56
N PRO A 181 -2.02 14.20 1.26
CA PRO A 181 -3.08 14.18 2.26
C PRO A 181 -3.33 12.76 2.81
N PHE A 182 -2.28 11.99 3.07
CA PHE A 182 -2.34 10.60 3.53
C PHE A 182 -1.80 10.46 4.96
N PRO A 183 -2.11 9.36 5.68
CA PRO A 183 -1.46 8.98 6.91
C PRO A 183 0.07 8.91 6.78
N GLN A 184 0.77 9.18 7.89
CA GLN A 184 2.19 8.82 7.97
C GLN A 184 2.34 7.29 7.92
N TYR A 185 3.06 6.79 6.91
CA TYR A 185 3.53 5.40 6.86
C TYR A 185 4.72 5.22 7.80
N TYR A 186 4.63 4.27 8.73
CA TYR A 186 5.74 3.97 9.64
C TYR A 186 6.61 2.82 9.15
N GLY A 187 6.07 1.93 8.33
CA GLY A 187 6.78 0.77 7.81
C GLY A 187 5.94 -0.49 7.82
N SER A 188 6.58 -1.62 7.55
CA SER A 188 5.94 -2.93 7.44
C SER A 188 6.73 -4.04 8.11
N CYS A 189 6.03 -5.11 8.48
CA CYS A 189 6.66 -6.39 8.78
C CYS A 189 5.83 -7.53 8.18
N GLY A 190 6.41 -8.20 7.18
CA GLY A 190 5.72 -9.21 6.40
C GLY A 190 4.50 -8.62 5.69
N ARG A 191 3.33 -9.21 5.93
CA ARG A 191 2.04 -8.84 5.34
C ARG A 191 1.24 -7.85 6.19
N VAL A 192 1.90 -7.21 7.15
CA VAL A 192 1.30 -6.17 8.00
C VAL A 192 2.01 -4.85 7.75
N ILE A 193 1.26 -3.82 7.41
CA ILE A 193 1.73 -2.44 7.41
C ILE A 193 1.35 -1.73 8.71
N VAL A 194 2.07 -0.66 9.02
CA VAL A 194 1.78 0.22 10.16
C VAL A 194 1.74 1.66 9.70
N GLU A 195 0.63 2.33 10.00
CA GLU A 195 0.38 3.72 9.63
C GLU A 195 -0.17 4.53 10.81
N GLU A 196 -0.22 5.84 10.64
CA GLU A 196 -0.80 6.79 11.58
C GLU A 196 -2.27 6.48 11.89
N TYR A 197 -2.62 6.49 13.18
CA TYR A 197 -4.02 6.66 13.56
C TYR A 197 -4.41 8.15 13.47
N VAL A 198 -5.09 8.52 12.38
CA VAL A 198 -5.51 9.91 12.12
C VAL A 198 -6.60 10.37 13.09
N GLY A 199 -7.69 9.62 13.22
CA GLY A 199 -8.80 10.01 14.09
C GLY A 199 -10.11 9.30 13.80
N LYS A 200 -11.21 10.05 13.86
CA LYS A 200 -12.57 9.58 13.55
C LYS A 200 -12.85 9.79 12.07
N THR A 201 -13.58 8.86 11.43
CA THR A 201 -13.97 9.02 10.03
C THR A 201 -14.97 10.17 9.85
N ILE A 202 -15.14 10.68 8.63
CA ILE A 202 -16.08 11.79 8.34
C ILE A 202 -17.52 11.40 8.71
N THR A 203 -17.89 10.13 8.58
CA THR A 203 -19.19 9.57 9.01
C THR A 203 -19.55 9.94 10.45
N TYR A 204 -18.57 10.04 11.35
CA TYR A 204 -18.79 10.46 12.73
C TYR A 204 -19.27 11.93 12.86
N PHE A 205 -19.02 12.75 11.85
CA PHE A 205 -19.27 14.20 11.84
C PHE A 205 -20.47 14.61 10.98
N GLU A 206 -21.30 13.68 10.49
CA GLU A 206 -22.51 13.99 9.71
C GLU A 206 -23.44 14.96 10.46
N ASP A 207 -23.65 14.72 11.76
CA ASP A 207 -24.50 15.54 12.63
C ASP A 207 -23.76 16.67 13.34
N SER A 208 -22.53 17.00 12.91
CA SER A 208 -21.74 18.10 13.50
C SER A 208 -22.33 19.50 13.20
N THR A 209 -21.70 20.57 13.68
CA THR A 209 -22.21 21.93 13.40
C THR A 209 -22.08 22.27 11.91
N TRP A 210 -22.83 23.28 11.46
CA TRP A 210 -22.76 23.74 10.08
C TRP A 210 -21.35 24.20 9.70
N GLU A 211 -20.68 24.91 10.61
CA GLU A 211 -19.31 25.40 10.43
C GLU A 211 -18.33 24.25 10.25
N GLN A 212 -18.46 23.20 11.06
CA GLN A 212 -17.61 22.01 10.95
C GLN A 212 -17.83 21.26 9.64
N ARG A 213 -19.08 21.12 9.18
CA ARG A 213 -19.38 20.50 7.89
C ARG A 213 -18.85 21.30 6.69
N ILE A 214 -18.92 22.64 6.73
CA ILE A 214 -18.33 23.48 5.68
C ILE A 214 -16.81 23.28 5.63
N ASP A 215 -16.15 23.32 6.79
CA ASP A 215 -14.70 23.14 6.86
C ASP A 215 -14.28 21.78 6.29
N ILE A 216 -15.01 20.71 6.64
CA ILE A 216 -14.81 19.38 6.06
C ILE A 216 -14.96 19.39 4.54
N ALA A 217 -16.06 19.95 4.03
CA ALA A 217 -16.32 20.02 2.59
C ALA A 217 -15.23 20.81 1.85
N TYR A 218 -14.75 21.91 2.43
CA TYR A 218 -13.68 22.71 1.88
C TYR A 218 -12.36 21.93 1.79
N GLN A 219 -11.97 21.25 2.87
CA GLN A 219 -10.75 20.43 2.87
C GLN A 219 -10.83 19.27 1.88
N LEU A 220 -12.00 18.63 1.70
CA LEU A 220 -12.18 17.60 0.67
C LEU A 220 -11.93 18.12 -0.75
N LEU A 221 -12.36 19.34 -1.06
CA LEU A 221 -12.05 19.99 -2.35
C LEU A 221 -10.55 20.26 -2.50
N LEU A 222 -9.88 20.69 -1.43
CA LEU A 222 -8.42 20.87 -1.43
C LEU A 222 -7.68 19.55 -1.65
N ILE A 223 -8.13 18.46 -1.03
CA ILE A 223 -7.57 17.12 -1.24
C ILE A 223 -7.71 16.73 -2.71
N ALA A 224 -8.90 16.87 -3.31
CA ALA A 224 -9.11 16.57 -4.72
C ALA A 224 -8.18 17.39 -5.63
N GLN A 225 -7.94 18.66 -5.28
CA GLN A 225 -7.00 19.52 -5.99
C GLN A 225 -5.55 19.02 -5.84
N ILE A 226 -5.09 18.69 -4.63
CA ILE A 226 -3.73 18.18 -4.39
C ILE A 226 -3.49 16.87 -5.16
N LEU A 227 -4.47 15.96 -5.14
CA LEU A 227 -4.35 14.67 -5.83
C LEU A 227 -4.25 14.84 -7.36
N THR A 228 -4.81 15.91 -7.92
CA THR A 228 -4.83 16.15 -9.38
C THR A 228 -3.69 17.07 -9.85
N GLU A 229 -3.45 18.15 -9.10
CA GLU A 229 -2.55 19.25 -9.43
C GLU A 229 -1.42 19.33 -8.40
N ASN A 230 -0.35 18.59 -8.68
CA ASN A 230 0.85 18.51 -7.84
C ASN A 230 2.13 18.50 -8.68
N ALA A 231 3.27 18.63 -8.00
CA ALA A 231 4.59 18.74 -8.64
C ALA A 231 5.13 17.42 -9.24
N SER A 232 4.50 16.27 -8.97
CA SER A 232 4.99 14.96 -9.45
C SER A 232 4.55 14.63 -10.89
N ASP A 233 3.63 15.42 -11.46
CA ASP A 233 2.93 15.13 -12.72
C ASP A 233 2.19 13.78 -12.72
N PHE A 234 1.92 13.19 -11.55
CA PHE A 234 0.99 12.08 -11.38
C PHE A 234 -0.33 12.61 -10.81
N ALA A 235 -1.43 12.34 -11.50
CA ALA A 235 -2.78 12.56 -10.94
C ALA A 235 -3.28 11.26 -10.31
N LEU A 236 -3.81 11.36 -9.09
CA LEU A 236 -4.36 10.25 -8.34
C LEU A 236 -5.88 10.42 -8.29
N TYR A 237 -6.60 9.48 -8.91
CA TYR A 237 -8.06 9.50 -8.94
C TYR A 237 -8.61 8.37 -8.07
N MET A 238 -9.40 8.73 -7.07
CA MET A 238 -10.13 7.76 -6.28
C MET A 238 -11.28 7.18 -7.11
N THR A 239 -11.44 5.86 -7.08
CA THR A 239 -12.52 5.14 -7.76
C THR A 239 -13.65 4.76 -6.80
N ASP A 240 -13.36 4.65 -5.51
CA ASP A 240 -14.33 4.49 -4.44
C ASP A 240 -14.23 5.66 -3.46
N VAL A 241 -15.11 6.66 -3.60
CA VAL A 241 -15.17 7.83 -2.71
C VAL A 241 -16.29 7.63 -1.71
N ASN A 242 -15.94 7.42 -0.44
CA ASN A 242 -16.89 7.31 0.65
C ASN A 242 -16.39 8.05 1.91
N MET A 243 -17.30 8.35 2.85
CA MET A 243 -16.97 9.13 4.06
C MET A 243 -16.08 8.37 5.07
N ASP A 244 -16.02 7.04 4.98
CA ASP A 244 -15.16 6.21 5.83
C ASP A 244 -13.71 6.16 5.36
N ASN A 245 -13.45 6.49 4.08
CA ASN A 245 -12.10 6.59 3.53
C ASN A 245 -11.34 7.82 4.04
N PHE A 246 -12.02 8.77 4.69
CA PHE A 246 -11.40 9.99 5.22
C PHE A 246 -11.54 10.05 6.74
N ALA A 247 -10.53 10.59 7.41
CA ALA A 247 -10.57 10.84 8.84
C ALA A 247 -10.11 12.24 9.22
N VAL A 248 -10.67 12.73 10.32
CA VAL A 248 -10.40 14.03 10.90
C VAL A 248 -9.44 13.87 12.08
N ARG A 249 -8.27 14.51 11.96
CA ARG A 249 -7.26 14.60 13.02
C ARG A 249 -7.73 15.55 14.13
N ARG A 250 -7.11 15.47 15.30
CA ARG A 250 -7.46 16.29 16.48
C ARG A 250 -7.38 17.81 16.25
N ASP A 251 -6.53 18.25 15.34
CA ASP A 251 -6.36 19.65 14.93
C ASP A 251 -7.37 20.09 13.86
N GLY A 252 -8.25 19.19 13.41
CA GLY A 252 -9.24 19.44 12.37
C GLY A 252 -8.78 19.11 10.95
N THR A 253 -7.50 18.73 10.75
CA THR A 253 -7.01 18.34 9.42
C THR A 253 -7.63 17.04 8.94
N ILE A 254 -8.03 17.00 7.67
CA ILE A 254 -8.58 15.81 7.02
C ILE A 254 -7.51 15.10 6.20
N LEU A 255 -7.46 13.77 6.33
CA LEU A 255 -6.60 12.90 5.53
C LEU A 255 -7.41 11.77 4.91
N LEU A 256 -7.01 11.34 3.72
CA LEU A 256 -7.48 10.12 3.06
C LEU A 256 -6.74 8.92 3.64
N ILE A 257 -7.44 8.10 4.43
CA ILE A 257 -6.89 6.99 5.22
C ILE A 257 -7.03 5.61 4.57
N ASP A 258 -7.76 5.52 3.46
CA ASP A 258 -7.92 4.32 2.66
C ASP A 258 -7.58 4.67 1.21
N VAL A 259 -6.49 4.09 0.71
CA VAL A 259 -5.91 4.43 -0.60
C VAL A 259 -5.78 3.19 -1.50
N GLU A 260 -6.58 2.15 -1.24
CA GLU A 260 -6.55 0.91 -2.03
C GLU A 260 -7.14 1.07 -3.44
N ASN A 261 -8.12 1.96 -3.58
CA ASN A 261 -8.91 2.20 -4.79
C ASN A 261 -8.52 3.53 -5.47
N ILE A 262 -7.29 3.59 -5.98
CA ILE A 262 -6.73 4.76 -6.68
C ILE A 262 -6.19 4.38 -8.06
N VAL A 263 -6.62 5.09 -9.10
CA VAL A 263 -5.97 5.09 -10.42
C VAL A 263 -4.91 6.18 -10.45
N ILE A 264 -3.69 5.83 -10.85
CA ILE A 264 -2.61 6.79 -11.02
C ILE A 264 -2.37 7.07 -12.50
N VAL A 265 -2.49 8.34 -12.88
CA VAL A 265 -2.36 8.79 -14.25
C VAL A 265 -1.08 9.61 -14.43
N ASP A 266 -0.21 9.14 -15.31
CA ASP A 266 1.01 9.83 -15.70
C ASP A 266 0.71 10.97 -16.69
N ARG A 267 0.55 12.19 -16.16
CA ARG A 267 0.21 13.37 -16.97
C ARG A 267 1.35 13.78 -17.90
N LEU A 268 2.61 13.57 -17.50
CA LEU A 268 3.77 13.90 -18.33
C LEU A 268 3.82 13.00 -19.57
N ASN A 269 3.57 11.70 -19.41
CA ASN A 269 3.52 10.77 -20.53
C ASN A 269 2.39 11.10 -21.52
N ILE A 270 1.22 11.52 -21.01
CA ILE A 270 0.10 12.00 -21.84
C ILE A 270 0.46 13.28 -22.60
N LYS A 271 1.04 14.28 -21.92
CA LYS A 271 1.49 15.54 -22.55
C LYS A 271 2.50 15.29 -23.67
N ASN A 272 3.35 14.28 -23.52
CA ASN A 272 4.35 13.88 -24.50
C ASN A 272 3.78 13.01 -25.65
N GLY A 273 2.46 12.79 -25.69
CA GLY A 273 1.79 12.09 -26.78
C GLY A 273 2.09 10.59 -26.85
N THR A 274 2.56 9.98 -25.77
CA THR A 274 2.98 8.57 -25.73
C THR A 274 1.89 7.63 -25.18
N PHE A 275 0.73 8.16 -24.78
CA PHE A 275 -0.41 7.37 -24.29
C PHE A 275 -1.52 7.21 -25.33
N LEU A 276 -1.95 5.96 -25.52
CA LEU A 276 -2.99 5.51 -26.45
C LEU A 276 -4.17 4.84 -25.69
N ALA A 277 -4.56 5.31 -24.51
CA ALA A 277 -5.71 4.75 -23.78
C ALA A 277 -6.18 5.64 -22.62
N ILE A 278 -6.90 6.73 -22.89
CA ILE A 278 -7.85 7.32 -21.94
C ILE A 278 -9.10 7.72 -22.73
N LEU A 279 -9.82 6.75 -23.28
CA LEU A 279 -11.10 7.00 -23.96
C LEU A 279 -12.16 5.94 -23.70
N VAL A 280 -11.95 5.08 -22.71
CA VAL A 280 -12.97 4.14 -22.25
C VAL A 280 -13.00 4.28 -20.73
N TYR A 281 -14.16 4.19 -20.10
CA TYR A 281 -14.38 4.10 -18.64
C TYR A 281 -14.86 5.33 -17.85
N PHE A 282 -15.09 6.49 -18.48
CA PHE A 282 -15.98 7.52 -17.91
C PHE A 282 -17.26 7.64 -18.75
N SER A 283 -17.95 6.51 -18.95
CA SER A 283 -19.27 6.41 -19.60
C SER A 283 -20.15 5.46 -18.79
#